data_AF-R5CNN7-F1
#
_entry.id   AF-R5CNN7-F1
#
_cell.length_a   1.000
_cell.length_b   1.000
_cell.length_c   1.000
_cell.angle_alpha   90.00
_cell.angle_beta   90.00
_cell.angle_gamma   90.00
#
_symmetry.space_group_name_H-M   'P 1'
#
loop_
_entity.id
_entity.type
_entity.pdbx_description
1 polymer ?
#
loop_
_entity_poly.entity_id
_entity_poly.type
_entity_poly.pdbx_seq_one_letter_code
_entity_poly.pdbx_strand_id
1 'polypeptide(L)'
;MDVSIVVSLLPLFFLLHELEEIIMVRSWLDKNQAALRERFSNLGHIIVWMEQMTTRRFIVVAAEEFIIVSLCTLMCLYFGKIVVWYCCLAAFAIHLVVHFIQFVVWKGYIPAIFTTAFCLPYCFWAMIKTYSFFWLTR
;
A
#
# COMPACT_ATOMS: atom_id res chain seq x y z
N MET A 1 -23.16 6.01 -6.94
CA MET A 1 -21.81 6.56 -7.15
C MET A 1 -21.24 5.89 -8.38
N ASP A 2 -20.67 6.67 -9.30
CA ASP A 2 -20.11 6.17 -10.54
C ASP A 2 -18.89 5.26 -10.26
N VAL A 3 -18.79 4.13 -10.97
CA VAL A 3 -17.63 3.23 -10.94
C VAL A 3 -16.34 3.99 -11.25
N SER A 4 -16.41 4.99 -12.12
CA SER A 4 -15.30 5.87 -12.47
C SER A 4 -14.74 6.62 -11.25
N ILE A 5 -15.60 7.06 -10.33
CA ILE A 5 -15.16 7.69 -9.08
C ILE A 5 -14.44 6.67 -8.20
N VAL A 6 -15.00 5.46 -8.05
CA VAL A 6 -14.38 4.39 -7.24
C VAL A 6 -12.97 4.07 -7.74
N VAL A 7 -12.84 3.90 -9.06
CA VAL A 7 -11.58 3.61 -9.75
C VAL A 7 -10.57 4.75 -9.56
N SER A 8 -11.02 6.00 -9.70
CA SER A 8 -10.18 7.20 -9.58
C SER A 8 -9.64 7.44 -8.17
N LEU A 9 -10.25 6.85 -7.15
CA LEU A 9 -9.80 6.98 -5.76
C LEU A 9 -8.56 6.13 -5.44
N LEU A 10 -8.25 5.11 -6.23
CA LEU A 10 -7.14 4.18 -5.90
C LEU A 10 -5.79 4.91 -5.78
N PRO A 11 -5.37 5.75 -6.74
CA PRO A 11 -4.13 6.51 -6.60
C PRO A 11 -4.11 7.43 -5.37
N LEU A 12 -5.27 7.99 -4.97
CA LEU A 12 -5.37 8.87 -3.81
C LEU A 12 -5.15 8.09 -2.50
N PHE A 13 -5.83 6.96 -2.33
CA PHE A 13 -5.64 6.11 -1.15
C PHE A 13 -4.21 5.55 -1.08
N PHE A 14 -3.66 5.14 -2.23
CA PHE A 14 -2.27 4.71 -2.33
C PHE A 14 -1.31 5.82 -1.88
N LEU A 15 -1.45 7.04 -2.43
CA LEU A 15 -0.58 8.16 -2.08
C LEU A 15 -0.67 8.55 -0.60
N LEU A 16 -1.87 8.54 -0.02
CA LEU A 16 -2.06 8.84 1.41
C LEU A 16 -1.34 7.82 2.29
N HIS A 17 -1.38 6.54 1.91
CA HIS A 17 -0.69 5.47 2.61
C HIS A 17 0.84 5.62 2.53
N GLU A 18 1.37 5.78 1.31
CA GLU A 18 2.80 6.00 1.07
C GLU A 18 3.32 7.24 1.81
N LEU A 19 2.51 8.31 1.92
CA LEU A 19 2.91 9.51 2.64
C LEU A 19 3.11 9.25 4.14
N GLU A 20 2.26 8.45 4.78
CA GLU A 20 2.48 8.04 6.17
C GLU A 20 3.80 7.26 6.30
N GLU A 21 4.06 6.33 5.38
CA GLU A 21 5.31 5.55 5.39
C GLU A 21 6.55 6.43 5.20
N ILE A 22 6.56 7.30 4.19
CA ILE A 22 7.66 8.24 3.90
C ILE A 22 8.01 9.07 5.13
N ILE A 23 7.00 9.57 5.84
CA ILE A 23 7.19 10.43 7.01
C ILE A 23 7.66 9.60 8.22
N MET A 24 7.09 8.43 8.44
CA MET A 24 7.21 7.73 9.72
C MET A 24 8.28 6.64 9.74
N VAL A 25 8.50 5.91 8.63
CA VAL A 25 9.38 4.72 8.57
C VAL A 25 10.76 5.00 9.14
N ARG A 26 11.41 6.10 8.73
CA ARG A 26 12.77 6.40 9.17
C ARG A 26 12.85 6.63 10.67
N SER A 27 12.00 7.51 11.19
CA SER A 27 11.97 7.84 12.62
C SER A 27 11.59 6.64 13.49
N TRP A 28 10.76 5.74 12.95
CA TRP A 28 10.35 4.52 13.62
C TRP A 28 11.47 3.49 13.66
N LEU A 29 12.20 3.29 12.56
CA LEU A 29 13.35 2.39 12.50
C LEU A 29 14.45 2.84 13.47
N ASP A 30 14.80 4.13 13.46
CA ASP A 30 15.85 4.67 14.34
C ASP A 30 15.55 4.40 15.83
N LYS A 31 14.26 4.41 16.23
CA LYS A 31 13.80 4.12 17.61
C LYS A 31 13.72 2.62 17.93
N ASN A 32 13.40 1.78 16.95
CA ASN A 32 13.01 0.39 17.19
C ASN A 32 14.00 -0.67 16.65
N GLN A 33 15.05 -0.26 15.94
CA GLN A 33 16.06 -1.14 15.34
C GLN A 33 16.67 -2.18 16.32
N ALA A 34 16.97 -1.78 17.55
CA ALA A 34 17.52 -2.70 18.56
C ALA A 34 16.50 -3.79 18.94
N ALA A 35 15.26 -3.39 19.20
CA ALA A 35 14.17 -4.30 19.53
C ALA A 35 13.78 -5.20 18.33
N LEU A 36 13.90 -4.70 17.10
CA LEU A 36 13.70 -5.50 15.88
C LEU A 36 14.75 -6.62 15.78
N ARG A 37 16.03 -6.30 15.99
CA ARG A 37 17.13 -7.28 15.96
C ARG A 37 16.98 -8.35 17.03
N GLU A 38 16.54 -7.98 18.22
CA GLU A 38 16.32 -8.91 19.33
C GLU A 38 15.11 -9.82 19.07
N ARG A 39 13.96 -9.24 18.72
CA ARG A 39 12.69 -9.99 18.55
C ARG A 39 12.64 -10.84 17.29
N PHE A 40 13.32 -10.41 16.22
CA PHE A 40 13.28 -11.05 14.90
C PHE A 40 14.68 -11.38 14.38
N SER A 41 15.54 -11.92 15.25
CA SER A 41 16.91 -12.31 14.90
C SER A 41 16.99 -13.25 13.68
N ASN A 42 15.98 -14.10 13.47
CA ASN A 42 15.86 -14.99 12.31
C ASN A 42 15.64 -14.24 10.97
N LEU A 43 15.26 -12.96 11.00
CA LEU A 43 15.04 -12.11 9.83
C LEU A 43 16.18 -11.10 9.61
N GLY A 44 17.38 -11.39 10.12
CA GLY A 44 18.52 -10.47 10.11
C GLY A 44 18.82 -9.83 8.75
N HIS A 45 18.71 -10.57 7.64
CA HIS A 45 18.90 -10.01 6.30
C HIS A 45 17.88 -8.93 5.93
N ILE A 46 16.61 -9.13 6.28
CA ILE A 46 15.53 -8.16 6.02
C ILE A 46 15.76 -6.92 6.89
N ILE A 47 16.13 -7.09 8.16
CA ILE A 47 16.39 -5.98 9.08
C ILE A 47 17.55 -5.11 8.59
N VAL A 48 18.66 -5.73 8.17
CA VAL A 48 19.81 -4.99 7.61
C VAL A 48 19.39 -4.21 6.36
N TRP A 49 18.57 -4.79 5.49
CA TRP A 49 18.05 -4.09 4.32
C TRP A 49 17.16 -2.90 4.71
N MET A 50 16.26 -3.07 5.68
CA MET A 50 15.41 -1.99 6.20
C MET A 50 16.23 -0.85 6.82
N GLU A 51 17.26 -1.15 7.59
CA GLU A 51 18.14 -0.14 8.20
C GLU A 51 18.95 0.66 7.16
N GLN A 52 19.31 0.01 6.04
CA GLN A 52 19.96 0.66 4.91
C GLN A 52 19.01 1.51 4.05
N MET A 53 17.69 1.43 4.30
CA MET A 53 16.72 2.22 3.59
C MET A 53 16.80 3.68 4.02
N THR A 54 17.05 4.56 3.04
CA THR A 54 17.05 6.01 3.25
C THR A 54 15.72 6.58 2.76
N THR A 55 15.28 7.70 3.35
CA THR A 55 14.05 8.38 2.92
C THR A 55 14.08 8.71 1.42
N ARG A 56 15.25 9.05 0.86
CA ARG A 56 15.40 9.31 -0.58
C ARG A 56 15.10 8.06 -1.42
N ARG A 57 15.66 6.90 -1.04
CA ARG A 57 15.41 5.64 -1.75
C ARG A 57 13.94 5.25 -1.66
N PHE A 58 13.35 5.37 -0.47
CA PHE A 58 11.94 5.09 -0.26
C PHE A 58 11.05 5.97 -1.13
N ILE A 59 11.28 7.30 -1.16
CA ILE A 59 10.52 8.23 -2.01
C ILE A 59 10.61 7.87 -3.49
N VAL A 60 11.79 7.44 -3.98
CA VAL A 60 11.94 7.04 -5.39
C VAL A 60 11.08 5.81 -5.70
N VAL A 61 11.13 4.79 -4.85
CA VAL A 61 10.32 3.57 -5.02
C VAL A 61 8.82 3.89 -4.94
N ALA A 62 8.39 4.66 -3.93
CA ALA A 62 7.00 5.08 -3.77
C ALA A 62 6.50 5.91 -4.97
N ALA A 63 7.36 6.76 -5.54
CA ALA A 63 7.03 7.53 -6.74
C ALA A 63 6.88 6.64 -7.98
N GLU A 64 7.74 5.64 -8.15
CA GLU A 64 7.63 4.65 -9.24
C GLU A 64 6.31 3.87 -9.13
N GLU A 65 5.97 3.37 -7.95
CA GLU A 65 4.72 2.65 -7.71
C GLU A 65 3.49 3.55 -7.91
N PHE A 66 3.53 4.79 -7.45
CA PHE A 66 2.45 5.76 -7.66
C PHE A 66 2.21 6.03 -9.16
N ILE A 67 3.27 6.14 -9.96
CA ILE A 67 3.16 6.29 -11.42
C ILE A 67 2.48 5.06 -12.02
N ILE A 68 2.88 3.85 -11.63
CA ILE A 68 2.29 2.59 -12.12
C ILE A 68 0.79 2.54 -11.77
N VAL A 69 0.43 2.78 -10.51
CA VAL A 69 -0.98 2.77 -10.04
C VAL A 69 -1.81 3.81 -10.79
N SER A 70 -1.25 5.01 -11.01
CA SER A 70 -1.90 6.08 -11.76
C SER A 70 -2.13 5.68 -13.23
N LEU A 71 -1.12 5.14 -13.91
CA LEU A 71 -1.23 4.69 -15.29
C LEU A 71 -2.25 3.56 -15.44
N CYS A 72 -2.23 2.55 -14.56
CA CYS A 72 -3.23 1.47 -14.56
C CYS A 72 -4.65 1.99 -14.31
N THR A 73 -4.80 3.01 -13.47
CA THR A 73 -6.08 3.69 -13.23
C THR A 73 -6.57 4.42 -14.48
N LEU A 74 -5.71 5.19 -15.15
CA LEU A 74 -6.06 5.86 -16.42
C LEU A 74 -6.39 4.83 -17.51
N MET A 75 -5.65 3.71 -17.57
CA MET A 75 -5.94 2.62 -18.52
C MET A 75 -7.33 2.02 -18.32
N CYS A 76 -7.77 1.88 -17.07
CA CYS A 76 -9.13 1.45 -16.76
C CYS A 76 -10.17 2.50 -17.18
N LEU A 77 -9.96 3.78 -16.85
CA LEU A 77 -10.94 4.84 -17.10
C LEU A 77 -11.14 5.15 -18.59
N TYR A 78 -10.06 5.19 -19.38
CA TYR A 78 -10.13 5.59 -20.79
C TYR A 78 -10.28 4.42 -21.76
N PHE A 79 -9.73 3.25 -21.42
CA PHE A 79 -9.70 2.10 -22.33
C PHE A 79 -10.47 0.88 -21.80
N GLY A 80 -11.17 1.03 -20.67
CA GLY A 80 -11.98 -0.04 -20.07
C GLY A 80 -11.16 -1.23 -19.55
N LYS A 81 -9.84 -1.09 -19.40
CA LYS A 81 -8.94 -2.17 -18.96
C LYS A 81 -9.02 -2.40 -17.45
N ILE A 82 -10.16 -2.85 -16.96
CA ILE A 82 -10.40 -2.99 -15.51
C ILE A 82 -9.50 -4.05 -14.84
N VAL A 83 -9.04 -5.06 -15.58
CA VAL A 83 -8.14 -6.11 -15.06
C VAL A 83 -6.83 -5.52 -14.53
N VAL A 84 -6.22 -4.56 -15.24
CA VAL A 84 -4.95 -3.97 -14.79
C VAL A 84 -5.13 -3.15 -13.51
N TRP A 85 -6.28 -2.49 -13.36
CA TRP A 85 -6.62 -1.77 -12.14
C TRP A 85 -6.88 -2.73 -10.97
N TYR A 86 -7.53 -3.88 -11.21
CA TYR A 86 -7.67 -4.92 -10.18
C TYR A 86 -6.34 -5.51 -9.74
N CYS A 87 -5.37 -5.67 -10.64
CA CYS A 87 -4.02 -6.10 -10.25
C CYS A 87 -3.40 -5.11 -9.26
N CYS A 88 -3.50 -3.80 -9.53
CA CYS A 88 -3.04 -2.77 -8.61
C CYS A 88 -3.83 -2.77 -7.29
N LEU A 89 -5.16 -2.88 -7.34
CA LEU A 89 -6.00 -2.96 -6.15
C LEU A 89 -5.63 -4.15 -5.27
N ALA A 90 -5.39 -5.32 -5.88
CA ALA A 90 -5.00 -6.53 -5.17
C ALA A 90 -3.60 -6.40 -4.56
N ALA A 91 -2.62 -5.88 -5.30
CA ALA A 91 -1.28 -5.61 -4.79
C ALA A 91 -1.32 -4.66 -3.59
N PHE A 92 -2.08 -3.56 -3.71
CA PHE A 92 -2.27 -2.61 -2.62
C PHE A 92 -2.98 -3.25 -1.42
N ALA A 93 -4.05 -4.02 -1.62
CA ALA A 93 -4.72 -4.73 -0.53
C ALA A 93 -3.82 -5.72 0.20
N ILE A 94 -2.96 -6.46 -0.53
CA ILE A 94 -1.98 -7.37 0.05
C ILE A 94 -0.96 -6.60 0.89
N HIS A 95 -0.43 -5.48 0.38
CA HIS A 95 0.48 -4.59 1.11
C HIS A 95 -0.12 -4.12 2.44
N LEU A 96 -1.37 -3.65 2.43
CA LEU A 96 -2.10 -3.25 3.64
C LEU A 96 -2.29 -4.40 4.64
N VAL A 97 -2.58 -5.61 4.15
CA VAL A 97 -2.70 -6.81 5.01
C VAL A 97 -1.35 -7.15 5.64
N VAL A 98 -0.23 -6.99 4.92
CA VAL A 98 1.11 -7.18 5.48
C VAL A 98 1.34 -6.20 6.63
N HIS A 99 1.01 -4.91 6.48
CA HIS A 99 1.09 -3.95 7.58
C HIS A 99 0.19 -4.33 8.75
N PHE A 100 -1.05 -4.76 8.50
CA PHE A 100 -1.92 -5.21 9.58
C PHE A 100 -1.32 -6.38 10.36
N ILE A 101 -0.74 -7.37 9.68
CA ILE A 101 -0.03 -8.49 10.32
C ILE A 101 1.17 -7.98 11.12
N GLN A 102 2.00 -7.10 10.53
CA GLN A 102 3.13 -6.48 11.22
C GLN A 102 2.69 -5.77 12.50
N PHE A 103 1.56 -5.06 12.48
CA PHE A 103 1.00 -4.37 13.65
C PHE A 103 0.60 -5.35 14.75
N VAL A 104 -0.13 -6.42 14.40
CA VAL A 104 -0.56 -7.46 15.35
C VAL A 104 0.64 -8.15 15.99
N VAL A 105 1.68 -8.45 15.22
CA VAL A 105 2.90 -9.11 15.70
C VAL A 105 3.76 -8.15 16.54
N TRP A 106 3.88 -6.89 16.13
CA TRP A 106 4.68 -5.88 16.83
C TRP A 106 4.06 -5.43 18.17
N LYS A 107 2.72 -5.43 18.25
CA LYS A 107 1.93 -4.96 19.41
C LYS A 107 2.21 -3.50 19.79
N GLY A 108 2.43 -2.66 18.78
CA GLY A 108 2.67 -1.23 18.94
C GLY A 108 2.44 -0.50 17.63
N TYR A 109 2.57 0.83 17.63
CA TYR A 109 2.51 1.60 16.39
C TYR A 109 3.58 1.12 15.41
N ILE A 110 3.18 0.94 14.15
CA ILE A 110 4.07 0.77 13.01
C ILE A 110 3.72 1.87 11.98
N PRO A 111 4.67 2.31 11.16
CA PRO A 111 4.37 3.14 9.99
C PRO A 111 3.25 2.51 9.16
N ALA A 112 2.42 3.35 8.54
CA ALA A 112 1.30 2.96 7.68
C ALA A 112 0.05 2.39 8.38
N ILE A 113 0.05 2.11 9.70
CA ILE A 113 -1.11 1.45 10.33
C ILE A 113 -2.35 2.35 10.39
N PHE A 114 -2.16 3.65 10.57
CA PHE A 114 -3.29 4.58 10.67
C PHE A 114 -4.02 4.65 9.33
N THR A 115 -3.30 4.92 8.24
CA THR A 115 -3.84 4.93 6.88
C THR A 115 -4.33 3.55 6.46
N THR A 116 -3.69 2.46 6.89
CA THR A 116 -4.16 1.08 6.64
C THR A 116 -5.59 0.87 7.13
N ALA A 117 -5.95 1.39 8.30
CA ALA A 117 -7.31 1.27 8.84
C ALA A 117 -8.38 1.94 7.95
N PHE A 118 -8.01 2.95 7.15
CA PHE A 118 -8.90 3.61 6.20
C PHE A 118 -8.83 3.00 4.79
N CYS A 119 -7.64 2.58 4.35
CA CYS A 119 -7.42 2.06 3.01
C CYS A 119 -7.98 0.64 2.82
N LEU A 120 -7.92 -0.23 3.85
CA LEU A 120 -8.49 -1.58 3.77
C LEU A 120 -10.00 -1.57 3.50
N PRO A 121 -10.83 -0.82 4.26
CA PRO A 121 -12.25 -0.65 3.95
C PRO A 121 -12.51 -0.14 2.53
N TYR A 122 -11.69 0.80 2.04
CA TYR A 122 -11.77 1.26 0.65
C TYR A 122 -11.55 0.10 -0.33
N CYS A 123 -10.52 -0.73 -0.14
CA CYS A 123 -10.27 -1.88 -1.02
C CYS A 123 -11.47 -2.84 -1.08
N PHE A 124 -12.06 -3.19 0.06
CA PHE A 124 -13.26 -4.05 0.09
C PHE A 124 -14.44 -3.41 -0.63
N TRP A 125 -14.70 -2.13 -0.34
CA TRP A 125 -15.79 -1.40 -0.97
C TRP A 125 -15.58 -1.25 -2.49
N ALA A 126 -14.36 -0.99 -2.92
CA ALA A 126 -14.00 -0.82 -4.31
C ALA A 126 -14.21 -2.14 -5.10
N MET A 127 -13.84 -3.29 -4.52
CA MET A 127 -14.15 -4.60 -5.08
C MET A 127 -15.66 -4.81 -5.24
N ILE A 128 -16.46 -4.57 -4.20
CA ILE A 128 -17.91 -4.77 -4.24
C ILE A 128 -18.57 -3.89 -5.31
N LYS A 129 -18.15 -2.63 -5.41
CA LYS A 129 -18.75 -1.67 -6.35
C LYS A 129 -18.36 -1.91 -7.81
N THR A 130 -17.17 -2.44 -8.05
CA THR A 130 -16.66 -2.65 -9.42
C THR A 130 -16.84 -4.10 -9.90
N TYR A 131 -17.32 -5.01 -9.04
CA TYR A 131 -17.55 -6.42 -9.36
C TYR A 131 -18.46 -6.60 -10.59
N SER A 132 -19.59 -5.88 -10.68
CA SER A 132 -20.50 -6.00 -11.84
C SER A 132 -19.86 -5.54 -13.16
N PHE A 133 -18.94 -4.56 -13.11
CA PHE A 133 -18.23 -4.06 -14.28
C PHE A 133 -17.15 -5.05 -14.77
N PHE A 134 -16.57 -5.82 -13.85
CA PHE A 134 -15.64 -6.91 -14.17
C PHE A 134 -16.28 -8.02 -15.02
N TRP A 135 -17.57 -8.31 -14.80
CA TRP A 135 -18.30 -9.33 -15.56
C TRP A 135 -18.84 -8.85 -16.91
N LEU A 136 -19.08 -7.54 -17.07
CA LEU A 136 -19.64 -6.95 -18.28
C LEU A 136 -18.61 -6.61 -19.37
N THR A 137 -17.33 -6.55 -19.01
CA THR A 137 -16.21 -6.23 -19.93
C THR A 137 -15.42 -7.46 -20.37
N ARG A 138 -15.94 -8.66 -20.07
CA ARG A 138 -15.45 -9.95 -20.56
C ARG A 138 -16.37 -10.44 -21.69
#